data_AF-A0A7Y2BZP3-F1
#
_entry.id   AF-A0A7Y2BZP3-F1
#
_cell.length_a   1.000
_cell.length_b   1.000
_cell.length_c   1.000
_cell.angle_alpha   90.00
_cell.angle_beta   90.00
_cell.angle_gamma   90.00
#
_symmetry.space_group_name_H-M   'P 1'
#
loop_
_entity.id
_entity.type
_entity.pdbx_description
1 polymer ?
#
loop_
_entity_poly.entity_id
_entity_poly.type
_entity_poly.pdbx_seq_one_letter_code
_entity_poly.pdbx_strand_id
1 'polypeptide(L)'
;VVICTMTALVIIFYNNGGYFDYGADGGVVTIDGASYEGATLTSKAFGSVLPWFPFVLTIAIILFAISTMISWSYYGLQSWMFLFGRNKKSDLSYKILFLVFIVIGAAASMDAVWGFSDAMILALVFPNMIGLFILFPKVKEELSKYLNAIKSSNGK
;
A
#
# COMPACT_ATOMS: atom_id res chain seq x y z
N VAL A 1 1.58 9.27 -6.22
CA VAL A 1 2.50 10.42 -6.02
C VAL A 1 1.86 11.50 -5.16
N VAL A 2 0.75 12.12 -5.60
CA VAL A 2 0.10 13.25 -4.91
C VAL A 2 -0.14 13.04 -3.40
N ILE A 3 -0.76 11.93 -3.00
CA ILE A 3 -1.10 11.69 -1.58
C ILE A 3 0.16 11.60 -0.71
N CYS A 4 1.11 10.74 -1.08
CA CYS A 4 2.36 10.59 -0.32
C CYS A 4 3.16 11.90 -0.24
N THR A 5 3.18 12.68 -1.33
CA THR A 5 3.86 13.98 -1.33
C THR A 5 3.19 14.99 -0.40
N MET A 6 1.86 15.03 -0.35
CA MET A 6 1.13 15.94 0.56
C MET A 6 1.37 15.56 2.03
N THR A 7 1.31 14.27 2.37
CA THR A 7 1.60 13.80 3.73
C THR A 7 3.04 14.11 4.14
N ALA A 8 4.02 13.84 3.26
CA ALA A 8 5.42 14.12 3.53
C ALA A 8 5.68 15.61 3.75
N LEU A 9 5.11 16.49 2.92
CA LEU A 9 5.26 17.94 3.08
C LEU A 9 4.73 18.43 4.43
N VAL A 10 3.58 17.92 4.88
CA VAL A 10 3.02 18.30 6.19
C VAL A 10 3.92 17.86 7.33
N ILE A 11 4.47 16.64 7.28
CA ILE A 11 5.42 16.15 8.29
C ILE A 11 6.71 17.00 8.29
N ILE A 12 7.22 17.36 7.11
CA ILE A 12 8.43 18.19 6.97
C ILE A 12 8.20 19.60 7.53
N PHE A 13 7.09 20.25 7.19
CA PHE A 13 6.78 21.59 7.72
C PHE A 13 6.56 21.57 9.23
N TYR A 14 5.92 20.53 9.75
CA TYR A 14 5.78 20.34 11.19
C TYR A 14 7.15 20.23 11.87
N ASN A 15 8.10 19.50 11.27
CA ASN A 15 9.45 19.34 11.83
C ASN A 15 10.38 20.56 11.65
N ASN A 16 9.94 21.65 11.02
CA ASN A 16 10.75 22.88 10.91
C ASN A 16 11.08 23.48 12.30
N GLY A 17 10.28 23.16 13.33
CA GLY A 17 10.58 23.50 14.72
C GLY A 17 11.64 22.64 15.41
N GLY A 18 12.22 21.64 14.73
CA GLY A 18 13.23 20.75 15.30
C GLY A 18 12.67 19.78 16.34
N TYR A 19 11.42 19.33 16.16
CA TYR A 19 10.72 18.49 17.13
C TYR A 19 11.20 17.04 17.17
N PHE A 20 11.79 16.54 16.07
CA PHE A 20 12.33 15.19 16.00
C PHE A 20 13.43 15.09 14.93
N ASP A 21 14.32 14.12 15.08
CA ASP A 21 15.38 13.83 14.11
C ASP A 21 14.85 12.97 12.94
N TYR A 22 15.34 13.26 11.74
CA TYR A 22 15.07 12.43 10.57
C TYR A 22 15.88 11.13 10.63
N GLY A 23 15.28 10.03 10.15
CA GLY A 23 15.98 8.76 10.01
C GLY A 23 16.11 7.95 11.30
N ALA A 24 15.22 8.18 12.27
CA ALA A 24 15.13 7.34 13.45
C ALA A 24 14.86 5.86 13.09
N ASP A 25 15.49 4.95 13.83
CA ASP A 25 15.38 3.49 13.63
C ASP A 25 13.92 3.04 13.69
N GLY A 26 13.50 2.26 12.70
CA GLY A 26 12.11 1.75 12.61
C GLY A 26 11.06 2.83 12.29
N GLY A 27 11.45 4.04 11.87
CA GLY A 27 10.47 5.09 11.52
C GLY A 27 9.67 5.63 12.72
N VAL A 28 10.13 5.34 13.94
CA VAL A 28 9.56 5.84 15.19
C VAL A 28 10.24 7.16 15.55
N VAL A 29 9.46 8.22 15.76
CA VAL A 29 9.98 9.54 16.17
C VAL A 29 9.54 9.89 17.58
N THR A 30 10.44 10.46 18.37
CA THR A 30 10.12 10.89 19.75
C THR A 30 9.87 12.40 19.77
N ILE A 31 8.70 12.80 20.27
CA ILE A 31 8.31 14.21 20.43
C ILE A 31 7.84 14.37 21.89
N ASP A 32 8.47 15.27 22.64
CA ASP A 32 8.14 15.56 24.05
C ASP A 32 8.13 14.32 24.96
N GLY A 33 9.02 13.35 24.72
CA GLY A 33 9.12 12.11 25.49
C GLY A 33 8.10 11.03 25.12
N ALA A 34 7.24 11.26 24.13
CA ALA A 34 6.32 10.26 23.58
C ALA A 34 6.76 9.81 22.18
N SER A 35 6.68 8.50 21.91
CA SER A 35 7.00 7.91 20.62
C SER A 35 5.78 7.89 19.69
N TYR A 36 5.99 8.31 18.45
CA TYR A 36 4.98 8.37 17.40
C TYR A 36 5.48 7.65 16.15
N GLU A 37 4.60 6.89 15.50
CA GLU A 37 4.90 6.14 14.28
C GLU A 37 3.73 6.15 13.29
N GLY A 38 4.04 6.07 12.00
CA GLY A 38 3.08 5.97 10.90
C GLY A 38 1.93 7.00 10.96
N ALA A 39 0.70 6.50 11.11
CA ALA A 39 -0.51 7.32 11.12
C ALA A 39 -0.58 8.27 12.33
N THR A 40 -0.02 7.88 13.48
CA THR A 40 -0.07 8.70 14.71
C THR A 40 0.81 9.94 14.60
N LEU A 41 1.98 9.82 13.96
CA LEU A 41 2.84 10.95 13.63
C LEU A 41 2.14 11.93 12.69
N THR A 42 1.48 11.40 11.65
CA THR A 42 0.71 12.24 10.72
C THR A 42 -0.41 12.97 11.45
N SER A 43 -1.14 12.28 12.33
CA SER A 43 -2.20 12.87 13.15
C SER A 43 -1.68 13.99 14.07
N LYS A 44 -0.54 13.78 14.73
CA LYS A 44 0.13 14.79 15.56
C LYS A 44 0.54 16.03 14.75
N ALA A 45 1.16 15.82 13.58
CA ALA A 45 1.60 16.88 12.69
C ALA A 45 0.41 17.72 12.18
N PHE A 46 -0.65 17.08 11.68
CA PHE A 46 -1.85 17.80 11.24
C PHE A 46 -2.60 18.47 12.39
N GLY A 47 -2.65 17.83 13.57
CA GLY A 47 -3.29 18.38 14.77
C GLY A 47 -2.64 19.67 15.27
N SER A 48 -1.35 19.88 14.99
CA SER A 48 -0.64 21.12 15.34
C SER A 48 -1.13 22.35 14.57
N VAL A 49 -1.65 22.15 13.36
CA VAL A 49 -2.16 23.22 12.48
C VAL A 49 -3.69 23.28 12.53
N LEU A 50 -4.35 22.12 12.56
CA LEU A 50 -5.81 21.98 12.54
C LEU A 50 -6.26 21.02 13.65
N PRO A 51 -6.69 21.52 14.82
CA PRO A 51 -7.05 20.69 15.97
C PRO A 51 -8.18 19.67 15.74
N TRP A 52 -9.08 19.93 14.77
CA TRP A 52 -10.21 19.05 14.43
C TRP A 52 -9.88 18.01 13.34
N PHE A 53 -8.76 18.18 12.63
CA PHE A 53 -8.38 17.31 11.52
C PHE A 53 -8.09 15.85 11.93
N PRO A 54 -7.53 15.54 13.13
CA PRO A 54 -7.32 14.16 13.57
C PRO A 54 -8.57 13.26 13.49
N PHE A 55 -9.76 13.79 13.76
CA PHE A 55 -11.01 13.03 13.65
C PHE A 55 -11.32 12.65 12.19
N VAL A 56 -11.15 13.61 11.27
CA VAL A 56 -11.35 13.38 9.84
C VAL A 56 -10.31 12.42 9.28
N LEU A 57 -9.04 12.58 9.69
CA LEU A 57 -7.95 11.70 9.29
C LEU A 57 -8.20 10.26 9.76
N THR A 58 -8.72 10.06 10.96
CA THR A 58 -9.05 8.72 11.47
C THR A 58 -10.09 8.03 10.59
N ILE A 59 -11.17 8.73 10.22
CA ILE A 59 -12.19 8.19 9.30
C ILE A 59 -11.57 7.87 7.94
N ALA A 60 -10.74 8.78 7.41
CA ALA A 60 -10.07 8.59 6.13
C ALA A 60 -9.14 7.35 6.12
N ILE A 61 -8.38 7.13 7.21
CA ILE A 61 -7.51 5.97 7.37
C ILE A 61 -8.31 4.67 7.40
N ILE A 62 -9.45 4.64 8.10
CA ILE A 62 -10.32 3.46 8.14
C ILE A 62 -10.82 3.12 6.73
N LEU A 63 -11.32 4.12 5.99
CA LEU A 63 -11.78 3.92 4.62
C LEU A 63 -10.64 3.47 3.69
N PHE A 64 -9.45 4.03 3.85
CA PHE A 64 -8.27 3.66 3.09
C PHE A 64 -7.78 2.24 3.40
N ALA A 65 -7.82 1.83 4.67
CA ALA A 65 -7.47 0.47 5.08
C ALA A 65 -8.46 -0.54 4.49
N ILE A 66 -9.77 -0.25 4.55
CA ILE A 66 -10.80 -1.12 3.97
C ILE A 66 -10.63 -1.27 2.46
N SER A 67 -10.44 -0.18 1.72
CA SER A 67 -10.30 -0.24 0.26
C SER A 67 -9.05 -1.03 -0.17
N THR A 68 -7.96 -0.88 0.59
CA THR A 68 -6.72 -1.62 0.39
C THR A 68 -6.94 -3.11 0.67
N MET A 69 -7.56 -3.47 1.80
CA MET A 69 -7.87 -4.87 2.13
C MET A 69 -8.73 -5.56 1.08
N ILE A 70 -9.75 -4.89 0.53
CA ILE A 70 -10.61 -5.45 -0.52
C ILE A 70 -9.79 -5.77 -1.78
N SER A 71 -8.94 -4.83 -2.20
CA SER A 71 -8.12 -4.99 -3.41
C SER A 71 -7.12 -6.14 -3.28
N TRP A 72 -6.40 -6.21 -2.15
CA TRP A 72 -5.44 -7.29 -1.87
C TRP A 72 -6.11 -8.65 -1.67
N SER A 73 -7.27 -8.69 -1.01
CA SER A 73 -8.08 -9.90 -0.91
C SER A 73 -8.49 -10.43 -2.28
N TYR A 74 -8.91 -9.55 -3.19
CA TYR A 74 -9.27 -9.94 -4.55
C TYR A 74 -8.08 -10.47 -5.34
N TYR A 75 -6.94 -9.76 -5.35
CA TYR A 75 -5.73 -10.21 -6.06
C TYR A 75 -5.21 -11.55 -5.54
N GLY A 76 -5.19 -11.73 -4.22
CA GLY A 76 -4.77 -12.99 -3.63
C GLY A 76 -5.75 -14.12 -3.89
N LEU A 77 -7.06 -13.86 -3.88
CA LEU A 77 -8.07 -14.87 -4.24
C LEU A 77 -7.92 -15.34 -5.69
N GLN A 78 -7.70 -14.42 -6.64
CA GLN A 78 -7.45 -14.80 -8.05
C GLN A 78 -6.20 -15.66 -8.18
N SER A 79 -5.13 -15.29 -7.47
CA SER A 79 -3.88 -16.07 -7.44
C SER A 79 -4.08 -17.46 -6.82
N TRP A 80 -4.85 -17.55 -5.74
CA TRP A 80 -5.19 -18.80 -5.07
C TRP A 80 -6.04 -19.72 -5.97
N MET A 81 -7.05 -19.16 -6.63
CA MET A 81 -7.90 -19.90 -7.58
C MET A 81 -7.15 -20.35 -8.83
N PHE A 82 -6.11 -19.62 -9.25
CA PHE A 82 -5.22 -20.02 -10.33
C PHE A 82 -4.40 -21.27 -9.95
N LEU A 83 -3.88 -21.34 -8.71
CA LEU A 83 -3.05 -22.45 -8.25
C LEU A 83 -3.84 -23.69 -7.84
N PHE A 84 -4.94 -23.51 -7.09
CA PHE A 84 -5.70 -24.61 -6.49
C PHE A 84 -7.01 -24.93 -7.22
N GLY A 85 -7.27 -24.27 -8.35
CA GLY A 85 -8.46 -24.43 -9.16
C GLY A 85 -9.67 -23.66 -8.67
N ARG A 86 -10.64 -23.46 -9.59
CA ARG A 86 -11.85 -22.65 -9.38
C ARG A 86 -12.98 -23.44 -8.72
N ASN A 87 -12.76 -23.84 -7.48
CA ASN A 87 -13.75 -24.58 -6.69
C ASN A 87 -14.24 -23.77 -5.49
N LYS A 88 -15.50 -23.97 -5.08
CA LYS A 88 -16.10 -23.29 -3.92
C LYS A 88 -15.32 -23.50 -2.61
N LYS A 89 -14.66 -24.66 -2.47
CA LYS A 89 -13.77 -24.96 -1.34
C LYS A 89 -12.50 -24.09 -1.33
N SER A 90 -11.92 -23.85 -2.51
CA SER A 90 -10.72 -23.02 -2.68
C SER A 90 -11.01 -21.54 -2.38
N ASP A 91 -12.17 -21.05 -2.83
CA ASP A 91 -12.66 -19.71 -2.50
C ASP A 91 -12.86 -19.52 -0.99
N LEU A 92 -13.57 -20.46 -0.36
CA LEU A 92 -13.84 -20.38 1.08
C LEU A 92 -12.56 -20.51 1.92
N SER A 93 -11.64 -21.40 1.53
CA SER A 93 -10.39 -21.59 2.26
C SER A 93 -9.54 -20.32 2.25
N TYR A 94 -9.44 -19.64 1.10
CA TYR A 94 -8.69 -18.39 1.00
C TYR A 94 -9.34 -17.28 1.84
N LYS A 95 -10.67 -17.14 1.81
CA LYS A 95 -11.36 -16.12 2.62
C LYS A 95 -11.15 -16.33 4.12
N ILE A 96 -11.23 -17.58 4.59
CA ILE A 96 -10.96 -17.91 6.00
C ILE A 96 -9.51 -17.58 6.35
N LEU A 97 -8.56 -18.00 5.52
CA LEU A 97 -7.13 -17.72 5.71
C LEU A 97 -6.88 -16.21 5.80
N PHE A 98 -7.44 -15.44 4.87
CA PHE A 98 -7.29 -13.99 4.81
C PHE A 98 -7.84 -13.31 6.08
N LEU A 99 -9.01 -13.71 6.56
CA LEU A 99 -9.59 -13.17 7.80
C LEU A 99 -8.74 -13.50 9.04
N VAL A 100 -8.17 -14.71 9.11
CA VAL A 100 -7.25 -15.09 10.20
C VAL A 100 -6.00 -14.22 10.18
N PHE A 101 -5.40 -14.01 9.01
CA PHE A 101 -4.23 -13.14 8.88
C PHE A 101 -4.51 -11.66 9.20
N ILE A 102 -5.74 -11.16 8.98
CA ILE A 102 -6.13 -9.82 9.44
C ILE A 102 -6.05 -9.72 10.96
N VAL A 103 -6.58 -10.72 11.68
CA VAL A 103 -6.54 -10.72 13.15
C VAL A 103 -5.11 -10.80 13.67
N ILE A 104 -4.28 -11.65 13.07
CA ILE A 104 -2.86 -11.78 13.42
C ILE A 104 -2.12 -10.46 13.12
N GLY A 105 -2.34 -9.87 11.94
CA GLY A 105 -1.71 -8.62 11.54
C GLY A 105 -2.09 -7.44 12.42
N ALA A 106 -3.33 -7.40 12.92
CA ALA A 106 -3.78 -6.37 13.86
C ALA A 106 -3.12 -6.48 15.25
N ALA A 107 -2.60 -7.67 15.62
CA ALA A 107 -1.92 -7.91 16.89
C ALA A 107 -0.37 -7.87 16.77
N ALA A 108 0.17 -7.83 15.55
CA ALA A 108 1.61 -7.79 15.30
C ALA A 108 2.17 -6.36 15.40
N SER A 109 3.44 -6.24 15.79
CA SER A 109 4.17 -4.96 15.80
C SER A 109 4.41 -4.43 14.37
N MET A 110 4.45 -3.10 14.21
CA MET A 110 4.69 -2.46 12.90
C MET A 110 5.95 -2.96 12.20
N ASP A 111 7.08 -3.05 12.90
CA ASP A 111 8.35 -3.53 12.32
C ASP A 111 8.25 -4.94 11.74
N ALA A 112 7.59 -5.85 12.46
CA ALA A 112 7.39 -7.22 12.00
C ALA A 112 6.51 -7.27 10.74
N VAL A 113 5.46 -6.44 10.70
CA VAL A 113 4.56 -6.35 9.54
C VAL A 113 5.28 -5.78 8.33
N TRP A 114 6.09 -4.73 8.50
CA TRP A 114 6.89 -4.16 7.41
C TRP A 114 7.94 -5.12 6.90
N GLY A 115 8.74 -5.73 7.79
CA GLY A 115 9.76 -6.70 7.40
C GLY A 115 9.19 -7.91 6.64
N PHE A 116 8.05 -8.43 7.10
CA PHE A 116 7.34 -9.50 6.39
C PHE A 116 6.79 -9.03 5.03
N SER A 117 6.17 -7.84 4.98
CA SER A 117 5.59 -7.29 3.75
C SER A 117 6.65 -7.01 2.69
N ASP A 118 7.79 -6.44 3.06
CA ASP A 118 8.89 -6.16 2.15
C ASP A 118 9.46 -7.45 1.56
N ALA A 119 9.68 -8.48 2.38
CA ALA A 119 10.13 -9.79 1.92
C ALA A 119 9.14 -10.42 0.91
N MET A 120 7.83 -10.32 1.17
CA MET A 120 6.80 -10.86 0.27
C MET A 120 6.69 -10.07 -1.03
N ILE A 121 6.75 -8.73 -0.98
CA ILE A 121 6.74 -7.88 -2.18
C ILE A 121 7.98 -8.17 -3.03
N LEU A 122 9.16 -8.29 -2.43
CA LEU A 122 10.37 -8.65 -3.16
C LEU A 122 10.25 -10.02 -3.84
N ALA A 123 9.72 -11.01 -3.13
CA ALA A 123 9.47 -12.34 -3.68
C ALA A 123 8.47 -12.32 -4.85
N LEU A 124 7.50 -11.41 -4.85
CA LEU A 124 6.53 -11.24 -5.94
C LEU A 124 7.10 -10.44 -7.13
N VAL A 125 7.87 -9.40 -6.85
CA VAL A 125 8.42 -8.48 -7.87
C VAL A 125 9.45 -9.19 -8.73
N PHE A 126 10.33 -10.00 -8.14
CA PHE A 126 11.42 -10.64 -8.87
C PHE A 126 10.97 -11.53 -10.06
N PRO A 127 10.08 -12.53 -9.88
CA PRO A 127 9.60 -13.33 -11.00
C PRO A 127 8.80 -12.52 -12.02
N ASN A 128 8.00 -11.53 -11.56
CA ASN A 128 7.23 -10.67 -12.45
C ASN A 128 8.13 -9.79 -13.32
N MET A 129 9.22 -9.25 -12.77
CA MET A 129 10.19 -8.48 -13.55
C MET A 129 10.86 -9.33 -14.63
N ILE A 130 11.26 -10.57 -14.31
CA ILE A 130 11.83 -11.49 -15.30
C ILE A 130 10.82 -11.76 -16.42
N GLY A 131 9.56 -12.03 -16.07
CA GLY A 131 8.48 -12.23 -17.03
C GLY A 131 8.26 -11.01 -17.93
N LEU A 132 8.29 -9.81 -17.37
CA LEU A 132 8.16 -8.56 -18.12
C LEU A 132 9.34 -8.33 -19.09
N PHE A 133 10.58 -8.65 -18.70
CA PHE A 133 11.72 -8.53 -19.61
C PHE A 133 11.59 -9.46 -20.83
N ILE A 134 11.10 -10.69 -20.62
CA ILE A 134 10.87 -11.64 -21.71
C ILE A 134 9.68 -11.20 -22.59
N LEU A 135 8.61 -10.68 -21.98
CA LEU A 135 7.38 -10.27 -22.69
C LEU A 135 7.44 -8.85 -23.26
N PHE A 136 8.43 -8.04 -22.89
CA PHE A 136 8.63 -6.67 -23.35
C PHE A 136 8.47 -6.49 -24.89
N PRO A 137 9.12 -7.29 -25.76
CA PRO A 137 8.94 -7.14 -27.20
C PRO A 137 7.50 -7.37 -27.65
N LYS A 138 6.78 -8.31 -27.02
CA LYS A 138 5.39 -8.60 -27.35
C LYS A 138 4.45 -7.49 -26.88
N VAL A 139 4.67 -6.95 -25.68
CA VAL A 139 3.92 -5.80 -25.17
C VAL A 139 4.10 -4.58 -26.06
N LYS A 140 5.33 -4.34 -26.55
CA LYS A 140 5.61 -3.24 -27.50
C LYS A 140 4.86 -3.41 -28.82
N GLU A 141 4.80 -4.64 -29.35
CA GLU A 141 4.04 -4.96 -30.57
C GLU A 141 2.55 -4.68 -30.37
N GLU A 142 1.95 -5.21 -29.30
CA GLU A 142 0.51 -5.03 -29.02
C GLU A 142 0.15 -3.57 -28.71
N LEU A 143 1.02 -2.84 -28.00
CA LEU A 143 0.85 -1.40 -27.78
C LEU A 143 0.85 -0.63 -29.11
N SER A 144 1.76 -0.97 -30.03
CA SER A 144 1.83 -0.32 -31.34
C SER A 144 0.56 -0.59 -32.16
N LYS A 145 0.05 -1.82 -32.14
CA LYS A 145 -1.24 -2.17 -32.79
C LYS A 145 -2.40 -1.37 -32.18
N TYR A 146 -2.48 -1.31 -30.86
CA TYR A 146 -3.53 -0.57 -30.15
C TYR A 146 -3.51 0.92 -30.48
N LEU A 147 -2.32 1.55 -30.45
CA LEU A 147 -2.18 2.97 -30.80
C LEU A 147 -2.53 3.25 -32.26
N ASN A 148 -2.17 2.34 -33.18
CA ASN A 148 -2.54 2.47 -34.60
C ASN A 148 -4.06 2.34 -34.79
N ALA A 149 -4.72 1.42 -34.08
CA ALA A 149 -6.17 1.27 -34.12
C ALA A 149 -6.90 2.52 -33.60
N ILE A 150 -6.43 3.12 -32.49
CA ILE A 150 -6.99 4.38 -31.98
C ILE A 150 -6.80 5.51 -32.98
N LYS A 151 -5.62 5.65 -33.58
CA LYS A 151 -5.36 6.70 -34.59
C LYS A 151 -6.26 6.55 -35.82
N SER A 152 -6.50 5.31 -36.26
CA SER A 152 -7.43 5.02 -37.35
C SER A 152 -8.90 5.26 -36.97
N SER A 153 -9.26 5.22 -35.69
CA SER A 153 -10.63 5.45 -35.20
C SER A 153 -10.91 6.92 -34.86
N ASN A 154 -9.90 7.70 -34.48
CA ASN A 154 -10.01 9.13 -34.16
C ASN A 154 -9.69 10.05 -35.36
N GLY A 155 -9.26 9.47 -36.49
CA GLY A 155 -9.11 10.16 -37.77
C GLY A 155 -10.26 9.80 -38.71
N LYS A 156 -10.68 10.78 -39.51
CA LYS A 156 -11.42 10.59 -40.75
C LYS A 156 -10.88 9.44 -41.59
#